data_AF-A0A6N7ZJQ0-F1
#
_entry.id   AF-A0A6N7ZJQ0-F1
#
_cell.length_a   1.000
_cell.length_b   1.000
_cell.length_c   1.000
_cell.angle_alpha   90.00
_cell.angle_beta   90.00
_cell.angle_gamma   90.00
#
_symmetry.space_group_name_H-M   'P 1'
#
loop_
_entity.id
_entity.type
_entity.pdbx_description
1 polymer ?
#
loop_
_entity_poly.entity_id
_entity_poly.type
_entity_poly.pdbx_seq_one_letter_code
_entity_poly.pdbx_strand_id
1 'polypeptide(L)'
;MRFFGAQDDDDRRDGDPRGSSDGGGTAPRTGDELQSQVEDLLARELGQVATDVLRPPTPLTLSRVVEWITDSGYSYFVDSDGDVGGLWHGRLFYFLLFGNGDEILQVRGQWNRDLALERLEEILEFCNEWNADRIWPKTYTRVRDNGMVQVFTEVTVDLEHGVTDDQLDQLLQCGLSTGSMFFDALDEFYPDPARQAP
;
A
#
# COMPACT_ATOMS: atom_id res chain seq x y z
N MET A 1 4.75 -15.80 30.65
CA MET A 1 4.93 -16.09 32.09
C MET A 1 6.42 -16.02 32.39
N ARG A 2 6.91 -14.97 33.07
CA ARG A 2 8.29 -14.88 33.58
C ARG A 2 8.24 -14.20 34.94
N PHE A 3 8.74 -14.89 35.96
CA PHE A 3 9.07 -14.37 37.29
C PHE A 3 10.32 -15.11 37.75
N PHE A 4 11.32 -14.36 38.21
CA PHE A 4 11.90 -14.42 39.57
C PHE A 4 13.31 -13.82 39.56
N GLY A 5 13.55 -12.95 40.53
CA GLY A 5 14.84 -12.34 40.79
C GLY A 5 15.40 -12.76 42.15
N ALA A 6 16.56 -12.15 42.42
CA ALA A 6 17.27 -11.91 43.67
C ALA A 6 18.03 -13.08 44.33
N GLN A 7 19.34 -12.87 44.50
CA GLN A 7 20.01 -13.00 45.80
C GLN A 7 21.32 -12.19 45.84
N ASP A 8 21.48 -11.46 46.95
CA ASP A 8 22.63 -10.65 47.39
C ASP A 8 23.45 -11.38 48.47
N ASP A 9 24.57 -10.74 48.84
CA ASP A 9 25.47 -10.88 50.01
C ASP A 9 26.68 -11.83 49.89
N ASP A 10 27.89 -11.55 50.41
CA ASP A 10 28.63 -10.36 50.87
C ASP A 10 30.09 -10.82 51.18
N ASP A 11 31.03 -9.88 51.12
CA ASP A 11 32.28 -9.74 51.89
C ASP A 11 33.54 -10.66 51.66
N ARG A 12 34.63 -10.08 51.13
CA ARG A 12 35.90 -9.75 51.84
C ARG A 12 37.13 -9.55 50.91
N ARG A 13 37.98 -8.61 51.35
CA ARG A 13 39.11 -7.93 50.69
C ARG A 13 40.43 -8.72 50.70
N ASP A 14 41.31 -8.43 49.73
CA ASP A 14 42.74 -8.11 49.96
C ASP A 14 43.36 -7.39 48.73
N GLY A 15 44.21 -6.38 48.97
CA GLY A 15 44.91 -5.53 47.97
C GLY A 15 46.06 -6.26 47.24
N ASP A 16 46.83 -5.70 46.29
CA ASP A 16 47.17 -4.34 45.84
C ASP A 16 47.71 -4.46 44.37
N PRO A 17 48.33 -3.45 43.72
CA PRO A 17 47.79 -2.75 42.56
C PRO A 17 48.60 -3.04 41.28
N ARG A 18 47.99 -2.94 40.09
CA ARG A 18 48.66 -2.54 38.84
C ARG A 18 47.73 -2.71 37.66
N GLY A 19 47.59 -1.63 36.89
CA GLY A 19 47.54 -1.73 35.44
C GLY A 19 46.18 -1.53 34.80
N SER A 20 46.09 -0.41 34.08
CA SER A 20 45.22 -0.13 32.93
C SER A 20 43.71 -0.14 33.17
N SER A 21 43.21 1.00 33.63
CA SER A 21 41.89 1.50 33.23
C SER A 21 41.92 1.86 31.75
N ASP A 22 41.50 0.94 30.88
CA ASP A 22 41.10 1.29 29.50
C ASP A 22 39.66 1.81 29.55
N GLY A 23 39.50 2.96 30.21
CA GLY A 23 38.28 3.74 30.23
C GLY A 23 38.29 4.68 29.03
N GLY A 24 37.77 4.21 27.89
CA GLY A 24 37.47 5.04 26.74
C GLY A 24 36.34 6.02 27.05
N GLY A 25 36.62 7.02 27.88
CA GLY A 25 35.74 8.15 28.14
C GLY A 25 35.80 9.08 26.93
N THR A 26 34.77 9.07 26.10
CA THR A 26 34.57 10.09 25.06
C THR A 26 34.54 11.45 25.76
N ALA A 27 35.53 12.31 25.47
CA ALA A 27 35.59 13.65 26.03
C ALA A 27 34.28 14.43 25.73
N PRO A 28 33.85 15.35 26.60
CA PRO A 28 32.67 16.17 26.32
C PRO A 28 32.96 17.01 25.07
N ARG A 29 32.16 16.81 24.02
CA ARG A 29 32.30 17.58 22.77
C ARG A 29 32.08 19.05 23.06
N THR A 30 32.91 19.89 22.48
CA THR A 30 32.79 21.35 22.58
C THR A 30 31.59 21.85 21.76
N GLY A 31 31.09 23.05 22.08
CA GLY A 31 29.94 23.65 21.39
C GLY A 31 30.15 23.77 19.87
N ASP A 32 31.37 24.11 19.46
CA ASP A 32 31.74 24.24 18.04
C ASP A 32 31.77 22.89 17.31
N GLU A 33 32.21 21.81 17.97
CA GLU A 33 32.19 20.46 17.41
C GLU A 33 30.77 19.95 17.23
N LEU A 34 29.87 20.25 18.18
CA LEU A 34 28.46 19.92 18.09
C LEU A 34 27.78 20.71 16.97
N GLN A 35 28.09 22.00 16.85
CA GLN A 35 27.54 22.85 15.79
C GLN A 35 27.98 22.38 14.39
N SER A 36 29.27 22.09 14.19
CA SER A 36 29.79 21.57 12.91
C SER A 36 29.14 20.23 12.54
N GLN A 37 28.92 19.33 13.51
CA GLN A 37 28.23 18.07 13.25
C GLN A 37 26.75 18.23 12.90
N VAL A 38 26.07 19.20 13.52
CA VAL A 38 24.68 19.53 13.17
C VAL A 38 24.62 20.14 11.78
N GLU A 39 25.55 21.03 11.42
CA GLU A 39 25.64 21.63 10.09
C GLU A 39 25.91 20.56 9.01
N ASP A 40 26.84 19.64 9.26
CA ASP A 40 27.13 18.52 8.36
C ASP A 40 25.93 17.57 8.21
N LEU A 41 25.23 17.28 9.32
CA LEU A 41 24.01 16.48 9.31
C LEU A 41 22.92 17.18 8.51
N LEU A 42 22.67 18.46 8.77
CA LEU A 42 21.67 19.24 8.03
C LEU A 42 22.01 19.32 6.55
N ALA A 43 23.27 19.53 6.17
CA ALA A 43 23.69 19.55 4.77
C ALA A 43 23.45 18.21 4.08
N ARG A 44 23.72 17.09 4.78
CA ARG A 44 23.47 15.74 4.26
C ARG A 44 21.98 15.46 4.11
N GLU A 45 21.20 15.69 5.17
CA GLU A 45 19.77 15.39 5.19
C GLU A 45 19.00 16.31 4.24
N LEU A 46 19.31 17.62 4.20
CA LEU A 46 18.69 18.55 3.25
C LEU A 46 19.11 18.24 1.80
N GLY A 47 20.36 17.84 1.56
CA GLY A 47 20.83 17.40 0.25
C GLY A 47 20.10 16.15 -0.24
N GLN A 48 19.87 15.19 0.66
CA GLN A 48 19.16 13.95 0.39
C GLN A 48 17.65 14.19 0.16
N VAL A 49 17.02 15.01 1.00
CA VAL A 49 15.61 15.43 0.82
C VAL A 49 15.45 16.18 -0.49
N ALA A 50 16.39 17.07 -0.84
CA ALA A 50 16.35 17.77 -2.13
C ALA A 50 16.47 16.80 -3.32
N THR A 51 17.29 15.74 -3.22
CA THR A 51 17.40 14.75 -4.30
C THR A 51 16.14 13.90 -4.42
N ASP A 52 15.49 13.58 -3.30
CA ASP A 52 14.26 12.79 -3.29
C ASP A 52 13.07 13.56 -3.86
N VAL A 53 12.91 14.83 -3.45
CA VAL A 53 11.86 15.74 -3.94
C VAL A 53 12.06 16.09 -5.43
N LEU A 54 13.27 15.98 -5.97
CA LEU A 54 13.59 16.34 -7.36
C LEU A 54 13.66 15.14 -8.31
N ARG A 55 13.29 13.91 -7.90
CA ARG A 55 13.25 12.79 -8.85
C ARG A 55 12.21 13.08 -9.93
N PRO A 56 12.60 13.18 -11.21
CA PRO A 56 11.64 13.43 -12.27
C PRO A 56 10.69 12.24 -12.41
N PRO A 57 9.42 12.46 -12.80
CA PRO A 57 8.53 11.38 -13.19
C PRO A 57 9.18 10.49 -14.25
N THR A 58 9.12 9.18 -14.06
CA THR A 58 9.58 8.20 -15.04
C THR A 58 8.37 7.53 -15.69
N PRO A 59 8.51 6.97 -16.90
CA PRO A 59 7.39 6.29 -17.56
C PRO A 59 6.73 5.24 -16.68
N LEU A 60 5.40 5.11 -16.80
CA LEU A 60 4.67 3.98 -16.25
C LEU A 60 5.15 2.69 -16.95
N THR A 61 5.36 1.62 -16.20
CA THR A 61 5.62 0.30 -16.76
C THR A 61 5.01 -0.76 -15.85
N LEU A 62 4.69 -1.93 -16.43
CA LEU A 62 4.18 -3.06 -15.65
C LEU A 62 5.17 -3.50 -14.57
N SER A 63 6.48 -3.44 -14.86
CA SER A 63 7.53 -3.77 -13.89
C SER A 63 7.47 -2.89 -12.64
N ARG A 64 7.23 -1.58 -12.78
CA ARG A 64 7.08 -0.69 -11.62
C ARG A 64 5.87 -1.03 -10.76
N VAL A 65 4.78 -1.47 -11.38
CA VAL A 65 3.59 -1.96 -10.64
C VAL A 65 3.92 -3.26 -9.91
N VAL A 66 4.60 -4.20 -10.56
CA VAL A 66 5.00 -5.49 -9.95
C VAL A 66 6.00 -5.28 -8.80
N GLU A 67 6.96 -4.38 -8.96
CA GLU A 67 7.91 -3.96 -7.92
C GLU A 67 7.13 -3.40 -6.73
N TRP A 68 6.20 -2.47 -6.96
CA TRP A 68 5.35 -1.92 -5.89
C TRP A 68 4.54 -3.00 -5.14
N ILE A 69 3.94 -3.95 -5.86
CA ILE A 69 3.19 -5.07 -5.25
C ILE A 69 4.12 -5.91 -4.36
N THR A 70 5.32 -6.22 -4.88
CA THR A 70 6.30 -7.06 -4.20
C THR A 70 6.86 -6.37 -2.95
N ASP A 71 7.20 -5.09 -3.06
CA ASP A 71 7.70 -4.27 -1.95
C ASP A 71 6.64 -4.06 -0.86
N SER A 72 5.37 -4.02 -1.24
CA SER A 72 4.24 -3.98 -0.33
C SER A 72 3.95 -5.33 0.35
N GLY A 73 4.65 -6.41 -0.02
CA GLY A 73 4.47 -7.75 0.53
C GLY A 73 3.20 -8.46 0.04
N TYR A 74 2.59 -8.00 -1.05
CA TYR A 74 1.41 -8.61 -1.64
C TYR A 74 1.79 -9.73 -2.61
N SER A 75 0.92 -10.73 -2.73
CA SER A 75 1.04 -11.78 -3.75
C SER A 75 0.27 -11.38 -5.00
N TYR A 76 0.83 -11.66 -6.17
CA TYR A 76 0.17 -11.46 -7.46
C TYR A 76 0.27 -12.72 -8.33
N PHE A 77 -0.54 -12.74 -9.37
CA PHE A 77 -0.47 -13.67 -10.49
C PHE A 77 -0.47 -12.87 -11.79
N VAL A 78 -0.05 -13.52 -12.86
CA VAL A 78 -0.17 -13.02 -14.23
C VAL A 78 -1.12 -13.97 -14.95
N ASP A 79 -2.15 -13.46 -15.59
CA ASP A 79 -3.11 -14.30 -16.31
C ASP A 79 -2.66 -14.63 -17.75
N SER A 80 -3.54 -15.26 -18.53
CA SER A 80 -3.24 -15.68 -19.90
C SER A 80 -3.01 -14.52 -20.87
N ASP A 81 -3.55 -13.35 -20.55
CA ASP A 81 -3.46 -12.15 -21.38
C ASP A 81 -2.27 -11.27 -20.97
N GLY A 82 -1.57 -11.66 -19.90
CA GLY A 82 -0.41 -10.93 -19.37
C GLY A 82 -0.78 -9.90 -18.31
N ASP A 83 -2.05 -9.86 -17.89
CA ASP A 83 -2.53 -8.90 -16.91
C ASP A 83 -2.11 -9.31 -15.49
N VAL A 84 -1.67 -8.33 -14.71
CA VAL A 84 -1.27 -8.55 -13.32
C VAL A 84 -2.50 -8.46 -12.43
N GLY A 85 -2.78 -9.52 -11.68
CA GLY A 85 -3.89 -9.59 -10.74
C GLY A 85 -3.45 -10.09 -9.36
N GLY A 86 -4.29 -9.86 -8.36
CA GLY A 86 -4.04 -10.34 -6.99
C GLY A 86 -5.27 -10.21 -6.10
N LEU A 87 -5.13 -10.70 -4.87
CA LEU A 87 -6.21 -10.67 -3.88
C LEU A 87 -5.91 -9.68 -2.75
N TRP A 88 -6.80 -8.71 -2.56
CA TRP A 88 -6.78 -7.76 -1.44
C TRP A 88 -8.03 -7.95 -0.61
N HIS A 89 -7.85 -8.33 0.67
CA HIS A 89 -8.97 -8.66 1.57
C HIS A 89 -9.99 -9.67 0.99
N GLY A 90 -9.50 -10.64 0.21
CA GLY A 90 -10.34 -11.65 -0.46
C GLY A 90 -11.07 -11.14 -1.71
N ARG A 91 -10.77 -9.93 -2.17
CA ARG A 91 -11.32 -9.32 -3.38
C ARG A 91 -10.28 -9.29 -4.49
N LEU A 92 -10.73 -9.56 -5.70
CA LEU A 92 -9.86 -9.64 -6.87
C LEU A 92 -9.61 -8.24 -7.42
N PHE A 93 -8.34 -7.88 -7.58
CA PHE A 93 -7.94 -6.66 -8.27
C PHE A 93 -6.96 -6.98 -9.40
N TYR A 94 -7.10 -6.23 -10.49
CA TYR A 94 -6.22 -6.22 -11.64
C TYR A 94 -5.57 -4.85 -11.79
N PHE A 95 -4.32 -4.86 -12.23
CA PHE A 95 -3.55 -3.67 -12.57
C PHE A 95 -3.25 -3.73 -14.06
N LEU A 96 -3.99 -2.92 -14.80
CA LEU A 96 -4.02 -2.95 -16.25
C LEU A 96 -3.33 -1.70 -16.77
N LEU A 97 -2.56 -1.87 -17.83
CA LEU A 97 -1.97 -0.76 -18.57
C LEU A 97 -2.64 -0.71 -19.95
N PHE A 98 -3.09 0.48 -20.33
CA PHE A 98 -3.71 0.72 -21.64
C PHE A 98 -3.00 1.89 -22.34
N GLY A 99 -3.39 2.15 -23.59
CA GLY A 99 -2.77 3.16 -24.42
C GLY A 99 -1.79 2.56 -25.42
N ASN A 100 -1.23 3.39 -26.30
CA ASN A 100 -0.31 2.89 -27.33
C ASN A 100 1.10 2.62 -26.78
N GLY A 101 1.43 3.21 -25.63
CA GLY A 101 2.69 3.07 -24.93
C GLY A 101 2.51 2.61 -23.48
N ASP A 102 1.40 1.93 -23.17
CA ASP A 102 1.07 1.42 -21.83
C ASP A 102 1.04 2.54 -20.76
N GLU A 103 0.60 3.73 -21.17
CA GLU A 103 0.66 4.97 -20.38
C GLU A 103 -0.55 5.20 -19.46
N ILE A 104 -1.65 4.47 -19.65
CA ILE A 104 -2.87 4.61 -18.85
C ILE A 104 -2.89 3.52 -17.79
N LEU A 105 -2.74 3.89 -16.52
CA LEU A 105 -2.91 2.97 -15.40
C LEU A 105 -4.40 2.77 -15.10
N GLN A 106 -4.82 1.53 -14.94
CA GLN A 106 -6.11 1.20 -14.36
C GLN A 106 -5.97 0.19 -13.22
N VAL A 107 -6.48 0.55 -12.04
CA VAL A 107 -6.70 -0.37 -10.93
C VAL A 107 -8.15 -0.80 -10.96
N ARG A 108 -8.41 -2.05 -11.35
CA ARG A 108 -9.76 -2.60 -11.51
C ARG A 108 -10.05 -3.63 -10.44
N GLY A 109 -11.04 -3.36 -9.59
CA GLY A 109 -11.57 -4.32 -8.64
C GLY A 109 -12.74 -5.10 -9.23
N GLN A 110 -12.90 -6.36 -8.83
CA GLN A 110 -14.07 -7.18 -9.12
C GLN A 110 -14.67 -7.67 -7.81
N TRP A 111 -15.98 -7.50 -7.66
CA TRP A 111 -16.70 -8.07 -6.53
C TRP A 111 -16.67 -9.59 -6.60
N ASN A 112 -16.47 -10.23 -5.45
CA ASN A 112 -16.26 -11.68 -5.35
C ASN A 112 -17.55 -12.50 -5.50
N ARG A 113 -18.68 -11.86 -5.83
CA ARG A 113 -19.99 -12.48 -5.99
C ARG A 113 -20.63 -12.10 -7.32
N ASP A 114 -21.39 -13.04 -7.85
CA ASP A 114 -22.22 -12.83 -9.04
C ASP A 114 -23.67 -12.60 -8.60
N LEU A 115 -24.36 -11.70 -9.30
CA LEU A 115 -25.77 -11.37 -9.08
C LEU A 115 -26.64 -11.99 -10.18
N ALA A 116 -27.86 -12.39 -9.83
CA ALA A 116 -28.85 -12.78 -10.83
C ALA A 116 -29.26 -11.56 -11.68
N LEU A 117 -29.62 -11.78 -12.95
CA LEU A 117 -29.97 -10.70 -13.89
C LEU A 117 -31.14 -9.84 -13.39
N GLU A 118 -32.05 -10.43 -12.62
CA GLU A 118 -33.21 -9.76 -12.03
C GLU A 118 -32.83 -8.66 -11.02
N ARG A 119 -31.57 -8.63 -10.56
CA ARG A 119 -31.03 -7.60 -9.66
C ARG A 119 -30.33 -6.46 -10.41
N LEU A 120 -30.29 -6.49 -11.74
CA LEU A 120 -29.51 -5.53 -12.54
C LEU A 120 -29.94 -4.08 -12.31
N GLU A 121 -31.24 -3.79 -12.26
CA GLU A 121 -31.74 -2.43 -12.04
C GLU A 121 -31.30 -1.87 -10.68
N GLU A 122 -31.47 -2.69 -9.63
CA GLU A 122 -31.10 -2.37 -8.25
C GLU A 122 -29.60 -2.10 -8.10
N ILE A 123 -28.74 -2.92 -8.71
CA ILE A 123 -27.28 -2.70 -8.64
C ILE A 123 -26.82 -1.51 -9.49
N LEU A 124 -27.50 -1.22 -10.60
CA LEU A 124 -27.20 -0.03 -11.40
C LEU A 124 -27.54 1.25 -10.65
N GLU A 125 -28.66 1.27 -9.91
CA GLU A 125 -29.01 2.39 -9.03
C GLU A 125 -27.95 2.59 -7.95
N PHE A 126 -27.52 1.52 -7.26
CA PHE A 126 -26.44 1.58 -6.27
C PHE A 126 -25.12 2.12 -6.86
N CYS A 127 -24.72 1.65 -8.05
CA CYS A 127 -23.53 2.16 -8.73
C CYS A 127 -23.68 3.65 -9.09
N ASN A 128 -24.86 4.06 -9.57
CA ASN A 128 -25.12 5.44 -9.97
C ASN A 128 -25.07 6.39 -8.77
N GLU A 129 -25.67 6.03 -7.64
CA GLU A 129 -25.59 6.80 -6.40
C GLU A 129 -24.14 6.94 -5.93
N TRP A 130 -23.37 5.85 -5.93
CA TRP A 130 -21.97 5.90 -5.56
C TRP A 130 -21.16 6.84 -6.47
N ASN A 131 -21.32 6.69 -7.78
CA ASN A 131 -20.63 7.50 -8.79
C ASN A 131 -21.05 8.98 -8.74
N ALA A 132 -22.27 9.29 -8.29
CA ALA A 132 -22.75 10.67 -8.16
C ALA A 132 -22.15 11.37 -6.93
N ASP A 133 -21.99 10.63 -5.82
CA ASP A 133 -21.62 11.20 -4.53
C ASP A 133 -20.11 11.16 -4.24
N ARG A 134 -19.34 10.34 -4.97
CA ARG A 134 -17.92 10.11 -4.71
C ARG A 134 -17.08 10.28 -5.96
N ILE A 135 -15.88 10.83 -5.77
CA ILE A 135 -14.89 11.00 -6.84
C ILE A 135 -14.34 9.64 -7.30
N TRP A 136 -14.15 8.70 -6.36
CA TRP A 136 -13.59 7.37 -6.62
C TRP A 136 -14.31 6.27 -5.84
N PRO A 137 -14.25 5.02 -6.35
CA PRO A 137 -13.90 4.66 -7.73
C PRO A 137 -15.10 4.91 -8.68
N LYS A 138 -14.87 4.81 -9.99
CA LYS A 138 -15.97 4.57 -10.93
C LYS A 138 -16.46 3.14 -10.74
N THR A 139 -17.77 2.94 -10.74
CA THR A 139 -18.40 1.63 -10.53
C THR A 139 -19.33 1.29 -11.68
N TYR A 140 -19.38 0.02 -12.06
CA TYR A 140 -20.22 -0.44 -13.16
C TYR A 140 -20.46 -1.95 -13.08
N THR A 141 -21.41 -2.42 -13.87
CA THR A 141 -21.73 -3.84 -13.98
C THR A 141 -21.49 -4.38 -15.38
N ARG A 142 -21.25 -5.69 -15.50
CA ARG A 142 -21.26 -6.43 -16.77
C ARG A 142 -22.16 -7.65 -16.67
N VAL A 143 -23.02 -7.84 -17.65
CA VAL A 143 -23.76 -9.09 -17.84
C VAL A 143 -22.85 -10.08 -18.56
N ARG A 144 -22.63 -11.24 -17.97
CA ARG A 144 -21.83 -12.35 -18.53
C ARG A 144 -22.70 -13.20 -19.46
N ASP A 145 -22.07 -14.00 -20.31
CA ASP A 145 -22.76 -14.87 -21.27
C ASP A 145 -23.67 -15.92 -20.61
N ASN A 146 -23.42 -16.25 -19.34
CA ASN A 146 -24.25 -17.15 -18.53
C ASN A 146 -25.46 -16.45 -17.87
N GLY A 147 -25.70 -15.18 -18.17
CA GLY A 147 -26.79 -14.38 -17.62
C GLY A 147 -26.52 -13.81 -16.22
N MET A 148 -25.36 -14.05 -15.63
CA MET A 148 -24.99 -13.49 -14.33
C MET A 148 -24.43 -12.08 -14.48
N VAL A 149 -24.63 -11.24 -13.46
CA VAL A 149 -24.16 -9.86 -13.41
C VAL A 149 -22.96 -9.78 -12.47
N GLN A 150 -21.88 -9.18 -12.95
CA GLN A 150 -20.68 -8.87 -12.17
C GLN A 150 -20.56 -7.38 -11.94
N VAL A 151 -20.00 -7.02 -10.79
CA VAL A 151 -19.79 -5.63 -10.38
C VAL A 151 -18.29 -5.34 -10.31
N PHE A 152 -17.90 -4.21 -10.87
CA PHE A 152 -16.52 -3.77 -10.96
C PHE A 152 -16.35 -2.36 -10.43
N THR A 153 -15.15 -2.09 -9.91
CA THR A 153 -14.66 -0.75 -9.61
C THR A 153 -13.46 -0.45 -10.48
N GLU A 154 -13.27 0.78 -10.91
CA GLU A 154 -12.04 1.20 -11.57
C GLU A 154 -11.60 2.61 -11.15
N VAL A 155 -10.30 2.76 -10.90
CA VAL A 155 -9.60 4.06 -10.91
C VAL A 155 -8.66 4.03 -12.10
N THR A 156 -8.82 4.98 -13.02
CA THR A 156 -8.06 5.05 -14.27
C THR A 156 -7.41 6.42 -14.39
N VAL A 157 -6.12 6.46 -14.67
CA VAL A 157 -5.33 7.70 -14.77
C VAL A 157 -4.39 7.60 -15.96
N ASP A 158 -4.40 8.64 -16.79
CA ASP A 158 -3.43 8.82 -17.88
C ASP A 158 -2.12 9.37 -17.32
N LEU A 159 -1.03 8.64 -17.56
CA LEU A 159 0.31 8.93 -17.09
C LEU A 159 1.30 9.06 -18.27
N GLU A 160 0.83 9.57 -19.43
CA GLU A 160 1.65 9.82 -20.64
C GLU A 160 2.96 10.57 -20.36
N HIS A 161 2.98 11.45 -19.36
CA HIS A 161 4.15 12.25 -18.98
C HIS A 161 4.98 11.65 -17.84
N GLY A 162 4.73 10.39 -17.49
CA GLY A 162 5.37 9.69 -16.40
C GLY A 162 4.75 9.95 -15.04
N VAL A 163 5.21 9.18 -14.05
CA VAL A 163 4.72 9.19 -12.67
C VAL A 163 5.90 8.97 -11.71
N THR A 164 5.94 9.68 -10.58
CA THR A 164 6.91 9.39 -9.52
C THR A 164 6.52 8.14 -8.73
N ASP A 165 7.44 7.56 -7.96
CA ASP A 165 7.13 6.37 -7.15
C ASP A 165 6.06 6.68 -6.09
N ASP A 166 6.14 7.85 -5.43
CA ASP A 166 5.13 8.29 -4.45
C ASP A 166 3.75 8.52 -5.09
N GLN A 167 3.69 9.10 -6.29
CA GLN A 167 2.44 9.28 -7.01
C GLN A 167 1.85 7.92 -7.42
N LEU A 168 2.70 6.99 -7.88
CA LEU A 168 2.27 5.66 -8.25
C LEU A 168 1.72 4.90 -7.04
N ASP A 169 2.40 4.94 -5.89
CA ASP A 169 1.91 4.39 -4.62
C ASP A 169 0.54 4.95 -4.26
N GLN A 170 0.40 6.28 -4.27
CA GLN A 170 -0.88 6.94 -3.97
C GLN A 170 -2.01 6.50 -4.89
N LEU A 171 -1.75 6.37 -6.20
CA LEU A 171 -2.75 5.95 -7.18
C LEU A 171 -3.15 4.48 -6.98
N LEU A 172 -2.18 3.59 -6.74
CA LEU A 172 -2.42 2.17 -6.50
C LEU A 172 -3.20 1.96 -5.19
N GLN A 173 -2.78 2.61 -4.11
CA GLN A 173 -3.48 2.59 -2.83
C GLN A 173 -4.89 3.18 -2.92
N CYS A 174 -5.07 4.27 -3.68
CA CYS A 174 -6.38 4.87 -3.91
C CYS A 174 -7.33 3.89 -4.60
N GLY A 175 -6.88 3.23 -5.68
CA GLY A 175 -7.68 2.23 -6.38
C GLY A 175 -8.09 1.06 -5.48
N LEU A 176 -7.15 0.51 -4.72
CA LEU A 176 -7.40 -0.61 -3.81
C LEU A 176 -8.34 -0.24 -2.66
N SER A 177 -8.06 0.89 -2.00
CA SER A 177 -8.79 1.32 -0.81
C SER A 177 -10.21 1.74 -1.16
N THR A 178 -10.38 2.58 -2.19
CA THR A 178 -11.70 3.09 -2.58
C THR A 178 -12.55 1.99 -3.25
N GLY A 179 -11.92 1.09 -4.03
CA GLY A 179 -12.56 -0.14 -4.51
C GLY A 179 -13.07 -1.01 -3.37
N SER A 180 -12.24 -1.21 -2.34
CA SER A 180 -12.64 -1.97 -1.16
C SER A 180 -13.80 -1.30 -0.40
N MET A 181 -13.77 0.03 -0.24
CA MET A 181 -14.89 0.76 0.40
C MET A 181 -16.22 0.56 -0.35
N PHE A 182 -16.20 0.58 -1.69
CA PHE A 182 -17.40 0.31 -2.48
C PHE A 182 -17.90 -1.12 -2.26
N PHE A 183 -16.99 -2.10 -2.30
CA PHE A 183 -17.37 -3.49 -2.09
C PHE A 183 -17.82 -3.77 -0.65
N ASP A 184 -17.30 -3.05 0.36
CA ASP A 184 -17.79 -3.12 1.74
C ASP A 184 -19.25 -2.62 1.82
N ALA A 185 -19.53 -1.48 1.20
CA ALA A 185 -20.89 -0.95 1.12
C ALA A 185 -21.82 -1.91 0.35
N LEU A 186 -21.31 -2.56 -0.70
CA LEU A 186 -22.08 -3.55 -1.44
C LEU A 186 -22.29 -4.85 -0.65
N ASP A 187 -21.34 -5.24 0.19
CA ASP A 187 -21.49 -6.38 1.11
C ASP A 187 -22.54 -6.10 2.20
N GLU A 188 -22.66 -4.85 2.65
CA GLU A 188 -23.74 -4.41 3.54
C GLU A 188 -25.10 -4.36 2.83
N PHE A 189 -25.13 -3.90 1.58
CA PHE A 189 -26.34 -3.84 0.77
C PHE A 189 -26.86 -5.24 0.37
N TYR A 190 -25.95 -6.18 0.12
CA TYR A 190 -26.25 -7.61 -0.08
C TYR A 190 -25.57 -8.47 0.99
N PRO A 191 -26.12 -8.56 2.22
CA PRO A 191 -25.55 -9.39 3.26
C PRO A 191 -25.43 -10.85 2.81
N ASP A 192 -24.27 -11.48 3.08
CA ASP A 192 -24.05 -12.89 2.77
C ASP A 192 -25.04 -13.76 3.57
N PRO A 193 -25.98 -14.48 2.94
CA PRO A 193 -26.91 -15.34 3.64
C PRO A 193 -26.22 -16.43 4.47
N ALA A 194 -25.04 -16.90 4.04
CA ALA A 194 -24.27 -17.90 4.77
C ALA A 194 -23.62 -17.35 6.06
N ARG A 195 -23.53 -16.02 6.22
CA ARG A 195 -23.10 -15.37 7.47
C ARG A 195 -24.23 -15.12 8.46
N GLN A 196 -25.48 -15.37 8.05
CA GLN A 196 -26.65 -15.20 8.92
C GLN A 196 -26.99 -16.51 9.63
N ALA A 197 -27.46 -16.41 10.88
CA ALA A 197 -27.99 -17.57 11.59
C ALA A 197 -29.27 -18.08 10.90
N PRO A 198 -29.51 -19.40 10.86
CA PRO A 198 -30.73 -19.99 10.30
C PRO A 198 -32.02 -19.48 10.95
#